data_AF-A0A517MWT6-F1
#
_entry.id   AF-A0A517MWT6-F1
#
_cell.length_a   1.000
_cell.length_b   1.000
_cell.length_c   1.000
_cell.angle_alpha   90.00
_cell.angle_beta   90.00
_cell.angle_gamma   90.00
#
_symmetry.space_group_name_H-M   'P 1'
#
loop_
_entity.id
_entity.type
_entity.pdbx_description
1 polymer ?
#
loop_
_entity_poly.entity_id
_entity_poly.type
_entity_poly.pdbx_seq_one_letter_code
_entity_poly.pdbx_strand_id
1 'polypeptide(L)'
;MFKFSTDLPTHERLIEALLTATVLAIFALMWFYYVDTPWLLHLYYLPVVLIGFFLGKSRARLLAMLSVLTATIIFVPNLSAGASSGIPLATILAFCLWIVTLITTAILVGSMSDRWRVAMHELRESHKKDVLVDPLTKIANRRAFEFELARRLAEYTRHGVPAALLSFDIDYFKSFNDRYGHQAGDAVLRDVAQSLVESVRDTDLVARCGGEEFSIILPGADSAHAKEIAERARNLVEATRFVYNGLTLRLTVSVGVACITDDDDAEQITSRSDAALYQSKESGRNCSHIHDGIRCRKFGNGVAKETSESLKSTEVAGVKGELYTDPTTGMPAVKVFLEELRRRTAEAHRYGGKFCVAIVKINEYLSVDDKDARAQKSLIATVAQLTTSVLREPDLVVRYDKDLLAIMMPATTLERSLIPLQRLRKKADEYREKQYPSLSYGVTIGVVQLEEEDSAGSLLQRAESAYQHAAESHHEGVGVSTQGTLKVVCGEQLTAST
;
A
#
# COMPACT_ATOMS: atom_id res chain seq x y z
N MET A 1 41.94 14.09 -3.10
CA MET A 1 41.00 15.00 -2.40
C MET A 1 39.66 14.27 -2.27
N PHE A 2 39.49 13.48 -1.19
CA PHE A 2 38.29 12.67 -0.96
C PHE A 2 37.19 13.54 -0.33
N LYS A 3 36.06 13.71 -1.02
CA LYS A 3 34.88 14.39 -0.47
C LYS A 3 34.24 13.50 0.59
N PHE A 4 34.26 13.96 1.84
CA PHE A 4 33.60 13.31 2.96
C PHE A 4 32.11 13.66 2.94
N SER A 5 31.24 12.65 2.85
CA SER A 5 29.83 12.77 3.21
C SER A 5 29.77 12.92 4.74
N THR A 6 29.19 14.03 5.21
CA THR A 6 29.18 14.47 6.61
C THR A 6 27.84 14.25 7.31
N ASP A 7 26.97 13.36 6.82
CA ASP A 7 25.61 13.21 7.38
C ASP A 7 25.44 11.87 8.11
N LEU A 8 26.19 11.68 9.19
CA LEU A 8 25.91 10.66 10.20
C LEU A 8 25.29 11.34 11.43
N PRO A 9 24.17 10.83 11.98
CA PRO A 9 23.51 11.38 13.16
C PRO A 9 24.45 11.47 14.37
N THR A 10 24.22 12.44 15.26
CA THR A 10 25.10 12.82 16.38
C THR A 10 25.47 11.65 17.32
N HIS A 11 24.56 10.71 17.53
CA HIS A 11 24.80 9.53 18.37
C HIS A 11 25.82 8.55 17.75
N GLU A 12 25.86 8.43 16.42
CA GLU A 12 26.81 7.54 15.75
C GLU A 12 28.24 8.10 15.80
N ARG A 13 28.38 9.43 15.72
CA ARG A 13 29.68 10.11 15.89
C ARG A 13 30.23 9.96 17.31
N LEU A 14 29.36 10.00 18.31
CA LEU A 14 29.73 9.80 19.72
C LEU A 14 30.28 8.37 19.93
N ILE A 15 29.58 7.37 19.39
CA ILE A 15 29.99 5.96 19.47
C ILE A 15 31.33 5.76 18.73
N GLU A 16 31.49 6.34 17.55
CA GLU A 16 32.75 6.29 16.77
C GLU A 16 33.93 6.91 17.55
N ALA A 17 33.72 8.08 18.17
CA ALA A 17 34.75 8.74 18.96
C ALA A 17 35.15 7.94 20.21
N LEU A 18 34.16 7.37 20.92
CA LEU A 18 34.38 6.61 22.16
C LEU A 18 35.10 5.29 21.89
N LEU A 19 34.73 4.59 20.82
CA LEU A 19 35.42 3.38 20.37
C LEU A 19 36.86 3.67 19.92
N THR A 20 37.07 4.74 19.16
CA THR A 20 38.40 5.16 18.71
C THR A 20 39.31 5.53 19.89
N ALA A 21 38.79 6.29 20.86
CA ALA A 21 39.51 6.64 22.08
C ALA A 21 39.88 5.41 22.91
N THR A 22 38.99 4.43 23.00
CA THR A 22 39.24 3.17 23.73
C THR A 22 40.39 2.38 23.11
N VAL A 23 40.46 2.31 21.78
CA VAL A 23 41.59 1.65 21.08
C VAL A 23 42.90 2.39 21.28
N LEU A 24 42.89 3.72 21.19
CA LEU A 24 44.09 4.52 21.45
C LEU A 24 44.57 4.38 22.90
N ALA A 25 43.65 4.28 23.87
CA ALA A 25 43.98 4.04 25.27
C ALA A 25 44.58 2.65 25.51
N ILE A 26 43.99 1.60 24.91
CA ILE A 26 44.56 0.24 24.97
C ILE A 26 45.94 0.20 24.31
N PHE A 27 46.10 0.89 23.17
CA PHE A 27 47.39 1.01 22.48
C PHE A 27 48.44 1.70 23.35
N ALA A 28 48.11 2.83 23.97
CA ALA A 28 49.00 3.54 24.87
C ALA A 28 49.37 2.66 26.09
N LEU A 29 48.39 1.94 26.65
CA LEU A 29 48.61 1.07 27.80
C LEU A 29 49.54 -0.11 27.46
N MET A 30 49.37 -0.73 26.30
CA MET A 30 50.28 -1.78 25.80
C MET A 30 51.67 -1.26 25.42
N TRP A 31 51.78 -0.02 24.93
CA TRP A 31 53.08 0.60 24.63
C TRP A 31 53.88 0.87 25.90
N PHE A 32 53.23 1.36 26.96
CA PHE A 32 53.89 1.69 28.23
C PHE A 32 54.16 0.48 29.11
N TYR A 33 53.27 -0.52 29.10
CA TYR A 33 53.46 -1.77 29.83
C TYR A 33 53.86 -2.85 28.83
N TYR A 34 55.17 -3.00 28.61
CA TYR A 34 55.73 -4.06 27.77
C TYR A 34 55.14 -5.43 28.16
N VAL A 35 54.24 -5.96 27.34
CA VAL A 35 53.52 -7.21 27.61
C VAL A 35 54.30 -8.37 26.99
N ASP A 36 55.06 -9.09 27.81
CA ASP A 36 55.85 -10.27 27.40
C ASP A 36 55.01 -11.50 27.01
N THR A 37 53.69 -11.44 27.20
CA THR A 37 52.77 -12.56 26.98
C THR A 37 52.08 -12.45 25.62
N PRO A 38 52.38 -13.33 24.64
CA PRO A 38 51.86 -13.24 23.27
C PRO A 38 50.33 -13.39 23.17
N TRP A 39 49.71 -14.07 24.12
CA TRP A 39 48.27 -14.33 24.12
C TRP A 39 47.42 -13.11 24.48
N LEU A 40 47.95 -12.19 25.32
CA LEU A 40 47.32 -10.90 25.62
C LEU A 40 47.32 -9.96 24.40
N LEU A 41 48.25 -10.15 23.46
CA LEU A 41 48.27 -9.43 22.18
C LEU A 41 47.04 -9.75 21.33
N HIS A 42 46.38 -10.89 21.52
CA HIS A 42 45.17 -11.23 20.76
C HIS A 42 43.94 -10.43 21.17
N LEU A 43 43.87 -9.95 22.43
CA LEU A 43 42.79 -9.09 22.92
C LEU A 43 42.78 -7.71 22.23
N TYR A 44 43.91 -7.26 21.71
CA TYR A 44 44.03 -6.01 20.93
C TYR A 44 43.24 -6.04 19.61
N TYR A 45 43.09 -7.21 18.98
CA TYR A 45 42.43 -7.32 17.68
C TYR A 45 40.91 -7.26 17.78
N LEU A 46 40.35 -7.61 18.93
CA LEU A 46 38.91 -7.71 19.13
C LEU A 46 38.22 -6.33 19.02
N PRO A 47 38.73 -5.25 19.65
CA PRO A 47 38.24 -3.89 19.41
C PRO A 47 38.42 -3.40 17.96
N VAL A 48 39.56 -3.70 17.31
CA VAL A 48 39.84 -3.25 15.93
C VAL A 48 38.87 -3.89 14.93
N VAL A 49 38.59 -5.18 15.09
CA VAL A 49 37.63 -5.92 14.25
C VAL A 49 36.20 -5.44 14.51
N LEU A 50 35.82 -5.20 15.78
CA LEU A 50 34.51 -4.65 16.13
C LEU A 50 34.30 -3.25 15.55
N ILE A 51 35.33 -2.40 15.56
CA ILE A 51 35.29 -1.05 14.99
C ILE A 51 35.17 -1.10 13.45
N GLY A 52 35.83 -2.06 12.81
CA GLY A 52 35.67 -2.32 11.38
C GLY A 52 34.23 -2.65 10.95
N PHE A 53 33.39 -3.15 11.87
CA PHE A 53 31.97 -3.41 11.62
C PHE A 53 31.14 -2.12 11.49
N PHE A 54 31.48 -1.10 12.28
CA PHE A 54 30.77 0.18 12.34
C PHE A 54 31.29 1.20 11.31
N LEU A 55 32.56 1.16 10.94
CA LEU A 55 33.15 2.07 9.95
C LEU A 55 33.01 1.57 8.50
N GLY A 56 32.87 2.51 7.54
CA GLY A 56 32.75 2.18 6.10
C GLY A 56 34.00 1.52 5.49
N LYS A 57 33.84 0.88 4.31
CA LYS A 57 34.85 0.02 3.63
C LYS A 57 36.30 0.54 3.65
N SER A 58 36.52 1.83 3.44
CA SER A 58 37.86 2.39 3.34
C SER A 58 38.50 2.67 4.70
N ARG A 59 37.70 2.99 5.72
CA ARG A 59 38.18 3.29 7.08
C ARG A 59 38.45 2.00 7.85
N ALA A 60 37.62 0.98 7.69
CA ALA A 60 37.87 -0.36 8.24
C ALA A 60 39.17 -0.97 7.69
N ARG A 61 39.44 -0.83 6.38
CA ARG A 61 40.69 -1.28 5.75
C ARG A 61 41.92 -0.53 6.29
N LEU A 62 41.83 0.78 6.47
CA LEU A 62 42.93 1.58 7.01
C LEU A 62 43.27 1.20 8.46
N LEU A 63 42.26 1.00 9.31
CA LEU A 63 42.45 0.57 10.70
C LEU A 63 43.04 -0.85 10.79
N ALA A 64 42.59 -1.77 9.94
CA ALA A 64 43.19 -3.09 9.83
C ALA A 64 44.67 -3.01 9.42
N MET A 65 45.02 -2.19 8.42
CA MET A 65 46.42 -1.97 8.01
C MET A 65 47.29 -1.36 9.12
N LEU A 66 46.75 -0.38 9.86
CA LEU A 66 47.45 0.23 11.01
C LEU A 66 47.66 -0.77 12.15
N SER A 67 46.70 -1.66 12.40
CA SER A 67 46.83 -2.73 13.40
C SER A 67 47.91 -3.76 13.02
N VAL A 68 48.04 -4.08 11.72
CA VAL A 68 49.12 -4.93 11.19
C VAL A 68 50.47 -4.28 11.36
N LEU A 69 50.57 -2.98 11.02
CA LEU A 69 51.80 -2.23 11.17
C LEU A 69 52.26 -2.16 12.63
N THR A 70 51.34 -1.89 13.56
CA THR A 70 51.65 -1.85 15.00
C THR A 70 52.05 -3.21 15.55
N ALA A 71 51.34 -4.28 15.20
CA ALA A 71 51.73 -5.64 15.57
C ALA A 71 53.13 -6.01 15.04
N THR A 72 53.45 -5.61 13.80
CA THR A 72 54.76 -5.85 13.19
C THR A 72 55.86 -5.08 13.93
N ILE A 73 55.63 -3.82 14.27
CA ILE A 73 56.59 -2.98 15.02
C ILE A 73 56.84 -3.53 16.44
N ILE A 74 55.82 -4.07 17.11
CA ILE A 74 55.95 -4.67 18.45
C ILE A 74 56.65 -6.04 18.39
N PHE A 75 56.46 -6.79 17.30
CA PHE A 75 57.01 -8.15 17.16
C PHE A 75 58.48 -8.17 16.69
N VAL A 76 58.90 -7.21 15.86
CA VAL A 76 60.25 -7.14 15.28
C VAL A 76 61.39 -7.05 16.32
N PRO A 77 61.28 -6.29 17.42
CA PRO A 77 62.30 -6.27 18.48
C PRO A 77 62.44 -7.61 19.22
N ASN A 78 61.37 -8.39 19.34
CA ASN A 78 61.43 -9.75 19.92
C ASN A 78 62.15 -10.76 19.01
N LEU A 79 62.28 -10.44 17.72
CA LEU A 79 63.10 -11.20 16.78
C LEU A 79 64.61 -10.96 16.97
N SER A 80 65.00 -9.77 17.43
CA SER A 80 66.41 -9.39 17.58
C SER A 80 67.00 -9.74 18.96
N ALA A 81 66.18 -9.92 19.99
CA ALA A 81 66.63 -10.27 21.34
C ALA A 81 67.18 -11.71 21.48
N GLY A 82 66.97 -12.60 20.50
CA GLY A 82 67.47 -13.99 20.46
C GLY A 82 68.58 -14.26 19.44
N ALA A 83 69.21 -13.22 18.88
CA ALA A 83 69.98 -13.25 17.63
C ALA A 83 71.39 -13.91 17.67
N SER A 84 71.64 -14.92 18.52
CA SER A 84 72.83 -15.78 18.38
C SER A 84 72.58 -17.01 17.49
N SER A 85 71.32 -17.37 17.27
CA SER A 85 70.87 -18.40 16.33
C SER A 85 69.71 -17.83 15.52
N GLY A 86 69.75 -17.93 14.18
CA GLY A 86 68.79 -17.28 13.28
C GLY A 86 67.30 -17.51 13.59
N ILE A 87 66.44 -16.71 12.96
CA ILE A 87 65.00 -16.69 13.20
C ILE A 87 64.40 -18.09 12.97
N PRO A 88 63.73 -18.70 13.96
CA PRO A 88 63.11 -20.02 13.78
C PRO A 88 62.07 -20.03 12.66
N LEU A 89 62.06 -21.07 11.82
CA LEU A 89 61.06 -21.21 10.75
C LEU A 89 59.62 -21.14 11.27
N ALA A 90 59.38 -21.65 12.49
CA ALA A 90 58.08 -21.62 13.15
C ALA A 90 57.55 -20.20 13.40
N THR A 91 58.41 -19.22 13.68
CA THR A 91 57.98 -17.83 13.93
C THR A 91 57.60 -17.13 12.63
N ILE A 92 58.32 -17.41 11.54
CA ILE A 92 58.00 -16.90 10.20
C ILE A 92 56.65 -17.47 9.74
N LEU A 93 56.44 -18.79 9.91
CA LEU A 93 55.18 -19.45 9.55
C LEU A 93 53.99 -18.93 10.37
N ALA A 94 54.17 -18.72 11.68
CA ALA A 94 53.14 -18.15 12.54
C ALA A 94 52.75 -16.71 12.11
N PHE A 95 53.73 -15.89 11.74
CA PHE A 95 53.50 -14.53 11.26
C PHE A 95 52.79 -14.50 9.90
N CYS A 96 53.18 -15.36 8.96
CA CYS A 96 52.50 -15.50 7.67
C CYS A 96 51.04 -15.97 7.84
N LEU A 97 50.81 -16.99 8.67
CA LEU A 97 49.46 -17.47 8.98
C LEU A 97 48.61 -16.36 9.59
N TRP A 98 49.20 -15.59 10.51
CA TRP A 98 48.54 -14.47 11.16
C TRP A 98 48.14 -13.36 10.17
N ILE A 99 49.02 -12.93 9.27
CA ILE A 99 48.69 -11.96 8.20
C ILE A 99 47.52 -12.46 7.35
N VAL A 100 47.54 -13.73 6.95
CA VAL A 100 46.48 -14.32 6.13
C VAL A 100 45.14 -14.31 6.88
N THR A 101 45.12 -14.68 8.16
CA THR A 101 43.89 -14.65 8.97
C THR A 101 43.34 -13.22 9.14
N LEU A 102 44.20 -12.20 9.24
CA LEU A 102 43.77 -10.82 9.38
C LEU A 102 43.21 -10.26 8.06
N ILE A 103 43.88 -10.52 6.93
CA ILE A 103 43.40 -10.11 5.60
C ILE A 103 42.04 -10.75 5.29
N THR A 104 41.90 -12.05 5.55
CA THR A 104 40.64 -12.78 5.30
C THR A 104 39.50 -12.27 6.18
N THR A 105 39.77 -12.00 7.47
CA THR A 105 38.78 -11.42 8.39
C THR A 105 38.35 -10.01 7.95
N ALA A 106 39.30 -9.17 7.51
CA ALA A 106 39.00 -7.82 7.03
C ALA A 106 38.13 -7.83 5.75
N ILE A 107 38.39 -8.75 4.82
CA ILE A 107 37.58 -8.93 3.61
C ILE A 107 36.16 -9.38 3.98
N LEU A 108 36.04 -10.36 4.90
CA LEU A 108 34.76 -10.92 5.29
C LEU A 108 33.88 -9.89 6.01
N VAL A 109 34.44 -9.16 6.99
CA VAL A 109 33.74 -8.10 7.73
C VAL A 109 33.34 -6.95 6.80
N GLY A 110 34.24 -6.51 5.92
CA GLY A 110 33.92 -5.49 4.92
C GLY A 110 32.73 -5.89 4.04
N SER A 111 32.76 -7.12 3.52
CA SER A 111 31.68 -7.65 2.68
C SER A 111 30.36 -7.84 3.44
N MET A 112 30.40 -8.11 4.75
CA MET A 112 29.20 -8.23 5.59
C MET A 112 28.59 -6.86 5.89
N SER A 113 29.39 -5.84 6.20
CA SER A 113 28.90 -4.48 6.49
C SER A 113 28.15 -3.88 5.29
N ASP A 114 28.64 -4.14 4.07
CA ASP A 114 27.99 -3.67 2.85
C ASP A 114 26.64 -4.35 2.60
N ARG A 115 26.59 -5.68 2.77
CA ARG A 115 25.35 -6.46 2.67
C ARG A 115 24.33 -6.02 3.71
N TRP A 116 24.78 -5.73 4.93
CA TRP A 116 23.94 -5.21 6.01
C TRP A 116 23.37 -3.82 5.71
N ARG A 117 24.17 -2.91 5.16
CA ARG A 117 23.68 -1.57 4.79
C ARG A 117 22.63 -1.63 3.69
N VAL A 118 22.86 -2.44 2.66
CA VAL A 118 21.90 -2.62 1.56
C VAL A 118 20.63 -3.28 2.08
N ALA A 119 20.73 -4.37 2.83
CA ALA A 119 19.57 -5.07 3.40
C ALA A 119 18.75 -4.18 4.36
N MET A 120 19.41 -3.36 5.19
CA MET A 120 18.70 -2.43 6.10
C MET A 120 18.06 -1.26 5.35
N HIS A 121 18.66 -0.80 4.26
CA HIS A 121 18.05 0.20 3.39
C HIS A 121 16.82 -0.40 2.69
N GLU A 122 16.92 -1.62 2.16
CA GLU A 122 15.80 -2.33 1.55
C GLU A 122 14.67 -2.60 2.54
N LEU A 123 14.97 -3.01 3.78
CA LEU A 123 13.97 -3.23 4.82
C LEU A 123 13.26 -1.92 5.22
N ARG A 124 14.02 -0.83 5.42
CA ARG A 124 13.45 0.50 5.70
C ARG A 124 12.59 1.03 4.56
N GLU A 125 13.02 0.78 3.33
CA GLU A 125 12.26 1.16 2.15
C GLU A 125 11.03 0.28 1.97
N SER A 126 11.08 -1.03 2.25
CA SER A 126 9.92 -1.93 2.19
C SER A 126 8.81 -1.48 3.17
N HIS A 127 9.17 -1.12 4.40
CA HIS A 127 8.22 -0.61 5.39
C HIS A 127 7.60 0.74 5.00
N LYS A 128 8.24 1.52 4.13
CA LYS A 128 7.68 2.76 3.56
C LYS A 128 6.90 2.53 2.27
N LYS A 129 7.23 1.49 1.51
CA LYS A 129 6.67 1.20 0.18
C LYS A 129 5.25 0.63 0.23
N ASP A 130 4.85 0.05 1.36
CA ASP A 130 3.56 -0.64 1.50
C ASP A 130 2.46 0.20 2.15
N VAL A 131 2.76 1.42 2.59
CA VAL A 131 1.76 2.29 3.21
C VAL A 131 1.20 3.22 2.15
N LEU A 132 -0.05 3.00 1.75
CA LEU A 132 -0.83 3.85 0.83
C LEU A 132 -1.65 4.95 1.56
N VAL A 133 -1.52 5.02 2.89
CA VAL A 133 -2.33 5.86 3.78
C VAL A 133 -1.44 6.88 4.49
N ASP A 134 -1.89 8.13 4.58
CA ASP A 134 -1.23 9.16 5.37
C ASP A 134 -1.38 8.86 6.87
N PRO A 135 -0.28 8.80 7.65
CA PRO A 135 -0.33 8.39 9.04
C PRO A 135 -1.08 9.38 9.93
N LEU A 136 -1.16 10.67 9.57
CA LEU A 136 -1.82 11.70 10.36
C LEU A 136 -3.32 11.75 10.05
N THR A 137 -3.68 11.86 8.77
CA THR A 137 -5.05 12.12 8.32
C THR A 137 -5.84 10.86 7.98
N LYS A 138 -5.18 9.70 7.86
CA LYS A 138 -5.78 8.39 7.54
C LYS A 138 -6.45 8.29 6.17
N ILE A 139 -6.29 9.31 5.31
CA ILE A 139 -6.67 9.27 3.90
C ILE A 139 -5.50 8.78 3.03
N ALA A 140 -5.67 8.70 1.71
CA ALA A 140 -4.58 8.29 0.82
C ALA A 140 -3.38 9.24 0.94
N ASN A 141 -2.17 8.70 0.76
CA ASN A 141 -0.96 9.52 0.67
C ASN A 141 -0.61 9.84 -0.78
N ARG A 142 0.43 10.67 -0.97
CA ARG A 142 0.96 11.03 -2.30
C ARG A 142 1.19 9.83 -3.23
N ARG A 143 1.68 8.70 -2.70
CA ARG A 143 1.96 7.51 -3.51
C ARG A 143 0.68 6.86 -4.02
N ALA A 144 -0.34 6.75 -3.17
CA ALA A 144 -1.65 6.26 -3.58
C ALA A 144 -2.32 7.19 -4.61
N PHE A 145 -2.15 8.51 -4.45
CA PHE A 145 -2.55 9.51 -5.44
C PHE A 145 -1.88 9.29 -6.80
N GLU A 146 -0.55 9.14 -6.83
CA GLU A 146 0.20 8.91 -8.07
C GLU A 146 -0.24 7.63 -8.79
N PHE A 147 -0.48 6.54 -8.04
CA PHE A 147 -0.99 5.29 -8.61
C PHE A 147 -2.38 5.43 -9.21
N GLU A 148 -3.30 6.07 -8.48
CA GLU A 148 -4.67 6.26 -8.95
C GLU A 148 -4.73 7.20 -10.16
N LEU A 149 -3.94 8.28 -10.16
CA LEU A 149 -3.87 9.21 -11.29
C LEU A 149 -3.38 8.50 -12.56
N ALA A 150 -2.30 7.72 -12.43
CA ALA A 150 -1.79 6.91 -13.55
C ALA A 150 -2.83 5.91 -14.05
N ARG A 151 -3.60 5.30 -13.14
CA ARG A 151 -4.69 4.39 -13.50
C ARG A 151 -5.80 5.10 -14.27
N ARG A 152 -6.20 6.31 -13.85
CA ARG A 152 -7.26 7.08 -14.53
C ARG A 152 -6.83 7.61 -15.89
N LEU A 153 -5.58 8.02 -16.04
CA LEU A 153 -5.03 8.36 -17.35
C LEU A 153 -5.06 7.16 -18.29
N ALA A 154 -4.62 5.98 -17.83
CA ALA A 154 -4.68 4.77 -18.64
C ALA A 154 -6.12 4.36 -19.00
N GLU A 155 -7.08 4.56 -18.09
CA GLU A 155 -8.51 4.29 -18.31
C GLU A 155 -9.10 5.28 -19.33
N TYR A 156 -8.76 6.56 -19.24
CA TYR A 156 -9.14 7.59 -20.21
C TYR A 156 -8.58 7.26 -21.60
N THR A 157 -7.28 6.96 -21.73
CA THR A 157 -6.65 6.63 -23.02
C THR A 157 -7.27 5.39 -23.67
N ARG A 158 -7.67 4.39 -22.88
CA ARG A 158 -8.20 3.11 -23.41
C ARG A 158 -9.70 3.13 -23.69
N HIS A 159 -10.47 3.84 -22.87
CA HIS A 159 -11.92 3.71 -22.82
C HIS A 159 -12.66 5.05 -22.94
N GLY A 160 -11.94 6.18 -22.99
CA GLY A 160 -12.53 7.51 -23.02
C GLY A 160 -13.30 7.87 -21.74
N VAL A 161 -13.03 7.19 -20.62
CA VAL A 161 -13.71 7.46 -19.34
C VAL A 161 -13.14 8.76 -18.78
N PRO A 162 -13.93 9.84 -18.68
CA PRO A 162 -13.44 11.13 -18.19
C PRO A 162 -13.02 11.02 -16.73
N ALA A 163 -12.07 11.84 -16.29
CA ALA A 163 -11.80 12.05 -14.88
C ALA A 163 -11.31 13.48 -14.64
N ALA A 164 -11.45 13.95 -13.40
CA ALA A 164 -10.98 15.25 -12.99
C ALA A 164 -10.03 15.16 -11.78
N LEU A 165 -9.07 16.07 -11.73
CA LEU A 165 -8.16 16.32 -10.63
C LEU A 165 -8.52 17.66 -9.99
N LEU A 166 -8.68 17.66 -8.67
CA LEU A 166 -8.85 18.85 -7.86
C LEU A 166 -7.66 18.96 -6.91
N SER A 167 -6.91 20.05 -6.95
CA SER A 167 -5.84 20.38 -6.00
C SER A 167 -6.36 21.40 -4.97
N PHE A 168 -6.10 21.15 -3.70
CA PHE A 168 -6.49 21.98 -2.57
C PHE A 168 -5.27 22.40 -1.76
N ASP A 169 -5.31 23.61 -1.25
CA ASP A 169 -4.31 24.12 -0.31
C ASP A 169 -4.98 24.94 0.79
N ILE A 170 -4.56 24.71 2.03
CA ILE A 170 -5.10 25.42 3.19
C ILE A 170 -4.55 26.85 3.23
N ASP A 171 -5.45 27.82 3.15
CA ASP A 171 -5.10 29.23 3.11
C ASP A 171 -4.42 29.66 4.42
N TYR A 172 -3.23 30.25 4.30
CA TYR A 172 -2.44 30.79 5.42
C TYR A 172 -2.07 29.76 6.50
N PHE A 173 -1.91 28.48 6.16
CA PHE A 173 -1.63 27.42 7.13
C PHE A 173 -0.34 27.64 7.93
N LYS A 174 0.72 28.16 7.31
CA LYS A 174 1.93 28.56 8.03
C LYS A 174 1.65 29.59 9.13
N SER A 175 0.95 30.67 8.81
CA SER A 175 0.58 31.70 9.80
C SER A 175 -0.36 31.16 10.89
N PHE A 176 -1.22 30.21 10.53
CA PHE A 176 -2.04 29.48 11.50
C PHE A 176 -1.17 28.68 12.48
N ASN A 177 -0.19 27.91 11.99
CA ASN A 177 0.75 27.17 12.82
C ASN A 177 1.62 28.08 13.70
N ASP A 178 2.09 29.20 13.15
CA ASP A 178 2.88 30.19 13.91
C ASP A 178 2.06 30.77 15.08
N ARG A 179 0.74 30.90 14.91
CA ARG A 179 -0.16 31.45 15.94
C ARG A 179 -0.64 30.42 16.97
N TYR A 180 -0.95 29.20 16.54
CA TYR A 180 -1.63 28.20 17.37
C TYR A 180 -0.79 26.95 17.68
N GLY A 181 0.40 26.85 17.11
CA GLY A 181 1.32 25.73 17.26
C GLY A 181 1.02 24.56 16.33
N HIS A 182 2.03 23.75 16.05
CA HIS A 182 1.94 22.62 15.13
C HIS A 182 0.90 21.56 15.53
N GLN A 183 0.65 21.36 16.83
CA GLN A 183 -0.37 20.40 17.28
C GLN A 183 -1.79 20.84 16.89
N ALA A 184 -2.08 22.15 16.90
CA ALA A 184 -3.33 22.68 16.40
C ALA A 184 -3.43 22.51 14.88
N GLY A 185 -2.31 22.70 14.16
CA GLY A 185 -2.20 22.41 12.74
C GLY A 185 -2.53 20.96 12.40
N ASP A 186 -1.96 20.01 13.15
CA ASP A 186 -2.20 18.58 12.97
C ASP A 186 -3.65 18.17 13.25
N ALA A 187 -4.32 18.83 14.20
CA ALA A 187 -5.74 18.63 14.44
C ALA A 187 -6.58 19.14 13.25
N VAL A 188 -6.29 20.36 12.80
CA VAL A 188 -6.96 20.97 11.65
C VAL A 188 -6.77 20.16 10.38
N LEU A 189 -5.57 19.63 10.12
CA LEU A 189 -5.31 18.79 8.95
C LEU A 189 -6.20 17.53 8.93
N ARG A 190 -6.46 16.93 10.09
CA ARG A 190 -7.37 15.79 10.21
C ARG A 190 -8.81 16.17 9.90
N ASP A 191 -9.27 17.29 10.45
CA ASP A 191 -10.64 17.75 10.27
C ASP A 191 -10.90 18.26 8.83
N VAL A 192 -9.89 18.87 8.19
CA VAL A 192 -9.95 19.23 6.76
C VAL A 192 -10.00 17.96 5.91
N ALA A 193 -9.15 16.97 6.17
CA ALA A 193 -9.21 15.70 5.46
C ALA A 193 -10.58 15.04 5.57
N GLN A 194 -11.18 15.04 6.77
CA GLN A 194 -12.53 14.54 6.99
C GLN A 194 -13.58 15.34 6.20
N SER A 195 -13.50 16.67 6.22
CA SER A 195 -14.39 17.53 5.44
C SER A 195 -14.29 17.23 3.94
N LEU A 196 -13.08 16.99 3.42
CA LEU A 196 -12.89 16.62 2.02
C LEU A 196 -13.48 15.23 1.71
N VAL A 197 -13.32 14.24 2.60
CA VAL A 197 -13.94 12.91 2.46
C VAL A 197 -15.47 12.98 2.46
N GLU A 198 -16.07 13.76 3.37
CA GLU A 198 -17.52 13.97 3.44
C GLU A 198 -18.07 14.71 2.20
N SER A 199 -17.21 15.44 1.50
CA SER A 199 -17.57 16.19 0.30
C SER A 199 -17.55 15.38 -0.99
N VAL A 200 -17.18 14.09 -0.95
CA VAL A 200 -17.05 13.22 -2.13
C VAL A 200 -17.76 11.88 -1.94
N ARG A 201 -17.77 11.05 -2.97
CA ARG A 201 -18.30 9.68 -2.91
C ARG A 201 -17.18 8.70 -2.58
N ASP A 202 -17.51 7.50 -2.12
CA ASP A 202 -16.52 6.45 -1.79
C ASP A 202 -15.65 6.02 -2.99
N THR A 203 -16.12 6.26 -4.22
CA THR A 203 -15.37 5.97 -5.45
C THR A 203 -14.28 7.00 -5.77
N ASP A 204 -14.33 8.16 -5.12
CA ASP A 204 -13.41 9.26 -5.34
C ASP A 204 -12.21 9.09 -4.41
N LEU A 205 -11.01 9.40 -4.90
CA LEU A 205 -9.81 9.32 -4.06
C LEU A 205 -9.55 10.68 -3.43
N VAL A 206 -9.55 10.77 -2.11
CA VAL A 206 -9.02 11.93 -1.36
C VAL A 206 -7.63 11.59 -0.85
N ALA A 207 -6.64 12.39 -1.20
CA ALA A 207 -5.25 12.18 -0.81
C ALA A 207 -4.61 13.43 -0.21
N ARG A 208 -3.67 13.23 0.70
CA ARG A 208 -2.74 14.27 1.16
C ARG A 208 -1.43 14.14 0.40
N CYS A 209 -1.15 15.13 -0.45
CA CYS A 209 0.00 15.12 -1.35
C CYS A 209 1.22 15.84 -0.76
N GLY A 210 0.99 16.76 0.19
CA GLY A 210 2.02 17.57 0.82
C GLY A 210 1.70 17.93 2.27
N GLY A 211 2.42 18.92 2.81
CA GLY A 211 2.24 19.38 4.19
C GLY A 211 0.83 19.90 4.45
N GLU A 212 0.35 20.82 3.61
CA GLU A 212 -0.97 21.46 3.68
C GLU A 212 -1.79 21.27 2.39
N GLU A 213 -1.30 20.40 1.51
CA GLU A 213 -1.82 20.18 0.16
C GLU A 213 -2.60 18.86 0.10
N PHE A 214 -3.82 18.95 -0.44
CA PHE A 214 -4.70 17.80 -0.65
C PHE A 214 -5.08 17.71 -2.13
N SER A 215 -5.40 16.52 -2.59
CA SER A 215 -5.87 16.28 -3.94
C SER A 215 -7.07 15.34 -3.92
N ILE A 216 -8.00 15.58 -4.84
CA ILE A 216 -9.13 14.70 -5.09
C ILE A 216 -9.12 14.26 -6.55
N ILE A 217 -9.22 12.96 -6.79
CA ILE A 217 -9.43 12.38 -8.12
C ILE A 217 -10.88 11.95 -8.22
N LEU A 218 -11.59 12.46 -9.24
CA LEU A 218 -12.99 12.20 -9.51
C LEU A 218 -13.14 11.35 -10.79
N PRO A 219 -13.33 10.03 -10.67
CA PRO A 219 -13.53 9.16 -11.81
C PRO A 219 -14.90 9.37 -12.45
N GLY A 220 -14.95 9.38 -13.78
CA GLY A 220 -16.20 9.59 -14.53
C GLY A 220 -16.74 11.03 -14.46
N ALA A 221 -16.00 11.97 -13.85
CA ALA A 221 -16.45 13.35 -13.70
C ALA A 221 -16.07 14.21 -14.90
N ASP A 222 -17.06 14.93 -15.43
CA ASP A 222 -16.87 16.01 -16.39
C ASP A 222 -16.56 17.35 -15.68
N SER A 223 -16.36 18.41 -16.48
CA SER A 223 -16.07 19.74 -15.96
C SER A 223 -17.17 20.31 -15.06
N ALA A 224 -18.44 20.00 -15.34
CA ALA A 224 -19.55 20.55 -14.56
C ALA A 224 -19.61 19.88 -13.18
N HIS A 225 -19.51 18.55 -13.15
CA HIS A 225 -19.50 17.80 -11.91
C HIS A 225 -18.26 18.10 -11.07
N ALA A 226 -17.07 18.19 -11.70
CA ALA A 226 -15.85 18.55 -10.99
C ALA A 226 -15.94 19.92 -10.28
N LYS A 227 -16.58 20.92 -10.93
CA LYS A 227 -16.83 22.24 -10.32
C LYS A 227 -17.79 22.17 -9.14
N GLU A 228 -18.85 21.39 -9.27
CA GLU A 228 -19.84 21.19 -8.20
C GLU A 228 -19.17 20.60 -6.95
N ILE A 229 -18.38 19.54 -7.12
CA ILE A 229 -17.66 18.88 -6.04
C ILE A 229 -16.61 19.80 -5.42
N ALA A 230 -15.85 20.54 -6.24
CA ALA A 230 -14.86 21.50 -5.77
C ALA A 230 -15.50 22.58 -4.87
N GLU A 231 -16.62 23.17 -5.29
CA GLU A 231 -17.32 24.17 -4.50
C GLU A 231 -17.97 23.56 -3.25
N ARG A 232 -18.51 22.35 -3.33
CA ARG A 232 -19.04 21.65 -2.16
C ARG A 232 -17.95 21.44 -1.11
N ALA A 233 -16.80 20.94 -1.52
CA ALA A 233 -15.64 20.72 -0.65
C ALA A 233 -15.15 22.03 -0.02
N ARG A 234 -14.99 23.08 -0.83
CA ARG A 234 -14.56 24.41 -0.35
C ARG A 234 -15.53 24.99 0.67
N ASN A 235 -16.82 24.99 0.36
CA ASN A 235 -17.87 25.51 1.26
C ASN A 235 -17.96 24.71 2.56
N LEU A 236 -17.79 23.39 2.51
CA LEU A 236 -17.80 22.55 3.70
C LEU A 236 -16.64 22.91 4.63
N VAL A 237 -15.41 23.01 4.09
CA VAL A 237 -14.23 23.42 4.87
C VAL A 237 -14.39 24.82 5.48
N GLU A 238 -14.91 25.78 4.71
CA GLU A 238 -15.20 27.14 5.20
C GLU A 238 -16.24 27.17 6.32
N ALA A 239 -17.26 26.31 6.24
CA ALA A 239 -18.31 26.19 7.26
C ALA A 239 -17.86 25.44 8.51
N THR A 240 -16.86 24.57 8.40
CA THR A 240 -16.36 23.74 9.51
C THR A 240 -15.76 24.61 10.62
N ARG A 241 -16.17 24.29 11.86
CA ARG A 241 -15.65 24.89 13.08
C ARG A 241 -14.67 23.92 13.72
N PHE A 242 -13.38 24.20 13.57
CA PHE A 242 -12.32 23.35 14.11
C PHE A 242 -12.15 23.63 15.59
N VAL A 243 -12.36 22.64 16.45
CA VAL A 243 -12.28 22.83 17.92
C VAL A 243 -10.97 22.25 18.43
N TYR A 244 -10.08 23.10 18.94
CA TYR A 244 -8.81 22.68 19.53
C TYR A 244 -8.59 23.37 20.88
N ASN A 245 -8.42 22.60 21.95
CA ASN A 245 -8.27 23.10 23.32
C ASN A 245 -9.31 24.17 23.73
N GLY A 246 -10.57 23.97 23.33
CA GLY A 246 -11.68 24.89 23.61
C GLY A 246 -11.75 26.14 22.73
N LEU A 247 -10.77 26.35 21.83
CA LEU A 247 -10.81 27.41 20.82
C LEU A 247 -11.57 26.92 19.59
N THR A 248 -12.48 27.76 19.08
CA THR A 248 -13.09 27.56 17.76
C THR A 248 -12.28 28.29 16.72
N LEU A 249 -11.72 27.55 15.78
CA LEU A 249 -10.85 28.02 14.71
C LEU A 249 -11.59 27.89 13.37
N ARG A 250 -11.23 28.75 12.42
CA ARG A 250 -11.77 28.76 11.07
C ARG A 250 -10.63 28.98 10.09
N LEU A 251 -10.73 28.32 8.95
CA LEU A 251 -9.83 28.52 7.83
C LEU A 251 -10.59 28.27 6.53
N THR A 252 -9.93 28.60 5.43
CA THR A 252 -10.45 28.41 4.09
C THR A 252 -9.44 27.62 3.27
N VAL A 253 -9.90 27.12 2.13
CA VAL A 253 -9.03 26.46 1.15
C VAL A 253 -9.18 27.14 -0.20
N SER A 254 -8.09 27.21 -0.94
CA SER A 254 -8.09 27.54 -2.36
C SER A 254 -8.13 26.25 -3.17
N VAL A 255 -8.85 26.26 -4.30
CA VAL A 255 -9.04 25.06 -5.13
C VAL A 255 -8.63 25.31 -6.58
N GLY A 256 -7.85 24.39 -7.15
CA GLY A 256 -7.56 24.29 -8.58
C GLY A 256 -8.20 23.03 -9.15
N VAL A 257 -8.74 23.11 -10.36
CA VAL A 257 -9.42 21.99 -11.03
C VAL A 257 -8.88 21.80 -12.43
N ALA A 258 -8.66 20.56 -12.85
CA ALA A 258 -8.36 20.19 -14.23
C ALA A 258 -9.06 18.87 -14.59
N CYS A 259 -9.62 18.79 -15.81
CA CYS A 259 -10.15 17.54 -16.35
C CYS A 259 -9.12 16.90 -17.28
N ILE A 260 -9.01 15.57 -17.30
CA ILE A 260 -8.17 14.84 -18.25
C ILE A 260 -8.60 15.17 -19.68
N THR A 261 -7.61 15.37 -20.54
CA THR A 261 -7.70 15.60 -21.98
C THR A 261 -6.75 14.62 -22.70
N ASP A 262 -6.90 14.50 -24.01
CA ASP A 262 -6.20 13.50 -24.83
C ASP A 262 -4.67 13.62 -24.79
N ASP A 263 -4.16 14.83 -24.56
CA ASP A 263 -2.73 15.13 -24.55
C ASP A 263 -2.11 15.10 -23.14
N ASP A 264 -2.85 14.68 -22.10
CA ASP A 264 -2.32 14.68 -20.72
C ASP A 264 -1.57 13.39 -20.38
N ASP A 265 -0.39 13.58 -19.80
CA ASP A 265 0.22 12.69 -18.83
C ASP A 265 -0.02 13.17 -17.38
N ALA A 266 0.52 12.43 -16.41
CA ALA A 266 0.37 12.74 -15.00
C ALA A 266 0.96 14.10 -14.60
N GLU A 267 2.03 14.53 -15.26
CA GLU A 267 2.67 15.81 -14.99
C GLU A 267 1.83 16.97 -15.56
N GLN A 268 1.30 16.83 -16.77
CA GLN A 268 0.51 17.85 -17.44
C GLN A 268 -0.82 18.13 -16.72
N ILE A 269 -1.58 17.12 -16.34
CA ILE A 269 -2.83 17.35 -15.59
C ILE A 269 -2.56 17.95 -14.20
N THR A 270 -1.51 17.49 -13.51
CA THR A 270 -1.11 18.04 -12.21
C THR A 270 -0.73 19.51 -12.36
N SER A 271 0.09 19.84 -13.36
CA SER A 271 0.50 21.22 -13.68
C SER A 271 -0.69 22.12 -14.00
N ARG A 272 -1.68 21.64 -14.76
CA ARG A 272 -2.92 22.40 -15.05
C ARG A 272 -3.75 22.64 -13.79
N SER A 273 -3.89 21.63 -12.92
CA SER A 273 -4.59 21.76 -11.64
C SER A 273 -3.88 22.76 -10.72
N ASP A 274 -2.55 22.69 -10.64
CA ASP A 274 -1.73 23.58 -9.82
C ASP A 274 -1.72 25.02 -10.34
N ALA A 275 -1.72 25.23 -11.66
CA ALA A 275 -1.88 26.55 -12.26
C ALA A 275 -3.23 27.18 -11.93
N ALA A 276 -4.30 26.38 -11.87
CA ALA A 276 -5.60 26.84 -11.42
C ALA A 276 -5.60 27.16 -9.92
N LEU A 277 -4.99 26.32 -9.08
CA LEU A 277 -4.87 26.53 -7.64
C LEU A 277 -4.08 27.81 -7.33
N TYR A 278 -2.98 28.03 -8.05
CA TYR A 278 -2.19 29.25 -7.98
C TYR A 278 -3.06 30.49 -8.28
N GLN A 279 -3.90 30.43 -9.33
CA GLN A 279 -4.81 31.54 -9.61
C GLN A 279 -5.87 31.77 -8.53
N SER A 280 -6.34 30.72 -7.85
CA SER A 280 -7.21 30.87 -6.69
C SER A 280 -6.52 31.61 -5.55
N LYS A 281 -5.25 31.31 -5.28
CA LYS A 281 -4.46 32.00 -4.25
C LYS A 281 -4.22 33.48 -4.58
N GLU A 282 -3.90 33.79 -5.84
CA GLU A 282 -3.70 35.18 -6.30
C GLU A 282 -5.02 35.98 -6.35
N SER A 283 -6.15 35.32 -6.59
CA SER A 283 -7.47 35.96 -6.67
C SER A 283 -8.14 36.23 -5.32
N GLY A 284 -7.35 36.31 -4.25
CA GLY A 284 -7.82 36.58 -2.89
C GLY A 284 -8.13 35.35 -2.04
N ARG A 285 -7.73 34.14 -2.49
CA ARG A 285 -7.95 32.86 -1.79
C ARG A 285 -9.43 32.52 -1.60
N ASN A 286 -9.75 31.44 -0.87
CA ASN A 286 -11.11 30.96 -0.63
C ASN A 286 -11.99 30.94 -1.90
N CYS A 287 -11.43 30.46 -3.01
CA CYS A 287 -12.15 30.37 -4.27
C CYS A 287 -11.60 29.26 -5.14
N SER A 288 -12.32 28.97 -6.23
CA SER A 288 -12.02 27.87 -7.13
C SER A 288 -11.78 28.36 -8.55
N HIS A 289 -10.76 27.82 -9.21
CA HIS A 289 -10.49 28.02 -10.63
C HIS A 289 -10.38 26.67 -11.34
N ILE A 290 -10.79 26.64 -12.60
CA ILE A 290 -10.61 25.48 -13.48
C ILE A 290 -9.67 25.84 -14.61
N HIS A 291 -8.77 24.93 -14.98
CA HIS A 291 -7.97 25.02 -16.19
C HIS A 291 -8.69 24.28 -17.33
N ASP A 292 -9.13 25.01 -18.36
CA ASP A 292 -9.90 24.44 -19.49
C ASP A 292 -9.04 23.82 -20.61
N GLY A 293 -7.74 23.68 -20.36
CA GLY A 293 -6.73 23.26 -21.34
C GLY A 293 -5.97 24.42 -21.98
N ILE A 294 -6.52 25.64 -21.91
CA ILE A 294 -5.90 26.84 -22.49
C ILE A 294 -5.68 27.92 -21.42
N ARG A 295 -6.63 28.09 -20.50
CA ARG A 295 -6.59 29.14 -19.47
C ARG A 295 -7.29 28.75 -18.18
N CYS A 296 -6.91 29.42 -17.09
CA CYS A 296 -7.62 29.35 -15.81
C CYS A 296 -8.87 30.25 -15.83
N ARG A 297 -10.02 29.72 -15.38
CA ARG A 297 -11.26 30.49 -15.19
C ARG A 297 -11.80 30.31 -13.79
N LYS A 298 -12.15 31.41 -13.13
CA LYS A 298 -12.83 31.39 -11.83
C LYS A 298 -14.24 30.80 -11.98
N PHE A 299 -14.68 30.03 -10.99
CA PHE A 299 -16.07 29.61 -10.85
C PHE A 299 -16.48 29.66 -9.37
N GLY A 300 -17.77 29.56 -9.06
CA GLY A 300 -18.23 29.37 -7.68
C GLY A 300 -18.56 30.62 -6.84
N ASN A 301 -18.72 31.82 -7.43
CA ASN A 301 -19.19 32.96 -6.65
C ASN A 301 -20.73 32.96 -6.50
N GLY A 302 -21.22 32.25 -5.48
CA GLY A 302 -22.60 32.30 -4.98
C GLY A 302 -23.51 31.23 -5.56
N VAL A 303 -23.71 30.13 -4.82
CA VAL A 303 -24.83 29.21 -5.07
C VAL A 303 -25.98 29.57 -4.15
N ALA A 304 -27.14 29.74 -4.79
CA ALA A 304 -28.43 29.98 -4.17
C ALA A 304 -28.76 28.95 -3.08
N LYS A 305 -29.47 29.46 -2.09
CA LYS A 305 -29.76 28.89 -0.78
C LYS A 305 -30.74 27.69 -0.78
N GLU A 306 -30.88 26.94 -1.88
CA GLU A 306 -32.07 26.11 -2.11
C GLU A 306 -31.90 24.59 -1.96
N THR A 307 -30.72 24.05 -1.67
CA THR A 307 -30.54 22.58 -1.59
C THR A 307 -30.21 22.02 -0.21
N SER A 308 -30.22 22.85 0.85
CA SER A 308 -29.85 22.40 2.20
C SER A 308 -31.01 21.85 3.05
N GLU A 309 -32.25 21.83 2.56
CA GLU A 309 -33.40 21.43 3.39
C GLU A 309 -33.84 19.95 3.26
N SER A 310 -33.26 19.16 2.36
CA SER A 310 -33.69 17.75 2.17
C SER A 310 -32.89 16.70 2.98
N LEU A 311 -31.78 17.08 3.62
CA LEU A 311 -30.88 16.12 4.30
C LEU A 311 -30.89 16.24 5.83
N LYS A 312 -31.97 16.76 6.42
CA LYS A 312 -32.23 16.66 7.86
C LYS A 312 -33.31 15.63 8.15
N SER A 313 -32.93 14.36 8.07
CA SER A 313 -33.46 13.30 8.95
C SER A 313 -32.73 12.02 8.64
N THR A 314 -31.76 11.67 9.46
CA THR A 314 -31.67 10.36 10.14
C THR A 314 -30.46 10.48 11.06
N GLU A 315 -30.73 10.72 12.35
CA GLU A 315 -29.77 10.39 13.40
C GLU A 315 -29.47 8.89 13.28
N VAL A 316 -28.23 8.53 12.97
CA VAL A 316 -27.71 7.20 13.31
C VAL A 316 -26.55 7.41 14.25
N ALA A 317 -26.88 7.26 15.53
CA ALA A 317 -25.94 7.08 16.59
C ALA A 317 -25.05 5.84 16.31
N GLY A 318 -23.75 6.06 16.30
CA GLY A 318 -22.70 5.11 16.67
C GLY A 318 -22.55 3.84 15.83
N VAL A 319 -21.58 3.82 14.91
CA VAL A 319 -20.66 2.67 14.74
C VAL A 319 -19.26 3.20 14.38
N LYS A 320 -18.27 2.78 15.16
CA LYS A 320 -16.84 3.07 15.01
C LYS A 320 -16.22 2.23 13.88
N GLY A 321 -15.41 2.85 13.01
CA GLY A 321 -14.05 2.42 12.67
C GLY A 321 -13.70 1.05 12.06
N GLU A 322 -14.62 0.10 11.83
CA GLU A 322 -14.27 -1.25 11.36
C GLU A 322 -15.14 -1.72 10.17
N LEU A 323 -14.91 -1.30 8.91
CA LEU A 323 -15.85 -1.77 7.86
C LEU A 323 -15.37 -1.86 6.40
N TYR A 324 -14.06 -1.97 6.12
CA TYR A 324 -13.61 -2.20 4.73
C TYR A 324 -13.22 -3.65 4.40
N THR A 325 -12.97 -4.49 5.41
CA THR A 325 -12.52 -5.88 5.20
C THR A 325 -13.29 -6.87 6.07
N ASP A 326 -13.54 -8.07 5.54
CA ASP A 326 -14.03 -9.21 6.30
C ASP A 326 -12.90 -9.74 7.20
N PRO A 327 -13.11 -9.85 8.52
CA PRO A 327 -12.06 -10.24 9.47
C PRO A 327 -11.67 -11.72 9.40
N THR A 328 -12.41 -12.55 8.66
CA THR A 328 -12.15 -13.99 8.52
C THR A 328 -11.34 -14.30 7.26
N THR A 329 -11.66 -13.63 6.15
CA THR A 329 -11.00 -13.89 4.85
C THR A 329 -10.03 -12.80 4.42
N GLY A 330 -10.07 -11.61 5.04
CA GLY A 330 -9.31 -10.44 4.60
C GLY A 330 -9.82 -9.80 3.31
N MET A 331 -10.93 -10.30 2.75
CA MET A 331 -11.57 -9.78 1.54
C MET A 331 -12.31 -8.47 1.81
N PRO A 332 -12.68 -7.69 0.77
CA PRO A 332 -13.56 -6.54 0.95
C PRO A 332 -14.87 -6.91 1.66
N ALA A 333 -15.40 -5.99 2.46
CA ALA A 333 -16.66 -6.18 3.15
C ALA A 333 -17.83 -6.35 2.15
N VAL A 334 -18.87 -7.12 2.50
CA VAL A 334 -20.07 -7.34 1.67
C VAL A 334 -20.70 -6.03 1.21
N LYS A 335 -20.65 -5.00 2.06
CA LYS A 335 -21.15 -3.67 1.75
C LYS A 335 -20.50 -3.08 0.48
N VAL A 336 -19.18 -3.24 0.35
CA VAL A 336 -18.40 -2.81 -0.82
C VAL A 336 -18.89 -3.51 -2.10
N PHE A 337 -19.15 -4.81 -2.02
CA PHE A 337 -19.69 -5.57 -3.15
C PHE A 337 -21.09 -5.14 -3.56
N LEU A 338 -21.99 -4.90 -2.60
CA LEU A 338 -23.36 -4.46 -2.90
C LEU A 338 -23.37 -3.05 -3.52
N GLU A 339 -22.49 -2.16 -3.06
CA GLU A 339 -22.32 -0.83 -3.64
C GLU A 339 -21.75 -0.91 -5.06
N GLU A 340 -20.72 -1.72 -5.27
CA GLU A 340 -20.15 -1.95 -6.60
C GLU A 340 -21.17 -2.60 -7.54
N LEU A 341 -22.00 -3.52 -7.04
CA LEU A 341 -23.01 -4.22 -7.84
C LEU A 341 -24.08 -3.24 -8.33
N ARG A 342 -24.56 -2.37 -7.43
CA ARG A 342 -25.50 -1.29 -7.78
C ARG A 342 -24.88 -0.34 -8.80
N ARG A 343 -23.62 0.06 -8.58
CA ARG A 343 -22.89 0.95 -9.48
C ARG A 343 -22.75 0.35 -10.88
N ARG A 344 -22.23 -0.88 -10.99
CA ARG A 344 -22.02 -1.57 -12.27
C ARG A 344 -23.32 -1.87 -13.00
N THR A 345 -24.39 -2.21 -12.28
CA THR A 345 -25.72 -2.38 -12.89
C THR A 345 -26.20 -1.08 -13.52
N ALA A 346 -26.10 0.05 -12.81
CA ALA A 346 -26.49 1.35 -13.33
C ALA A 346 -25.61 1.81 -14.51
N GLU A 347 -24.30 1.59 -14.43
CA GLU A 347 -23.35 1.89 -15.52
C GLU A 347 -23.67 1.06 -16.78
N ALA A 348 -23.93 -0.25 -16.61
CA ALA A 348 -24.22 -1.15 -17.71
C ALA A 348 -25.52 -0.79 -18.43
N HIS A 349 -26.58 -0.42 -17.70
CA HIS A 349 -27.84 0.06 -18.28
C HIS A 349 -27.69 1.38 -19.02
N ARG A 350 -26.80 2.27 -18.54
CA ARG A 350 -26.63 3.60 -19.12
C ARG A 350 -25.70 3.62 -20.34
N TYR A 351 -24.69 2.76 -20.35
CA TYR A 351 -23.60 2.80 -21.34
C TYR A 351 -23.44 1.51 -22.16
N GLY A 352 -24.26 0.49 -21.94
CA GLY A 352 -24.26 -0.74 -22.73
C GLY A 352 -23.20 -1.78 -22.33
N GLY A 353 -23.04 -2.03 -21.04
CA GLY A 353 -22.04 -2.96 -20.49
C GLY A 353 -22.59 -4.38 -20.22
N LYS A 354 -21.73 -5.39 -20.29
CA LYS A 354 -22.04 -6.76 -19.83
C LYS A 354 -21.08 -7.16 -18.71
N PHE A 355 -21.61 -7.69 -17.62
CA PHE A 355 -20.83 -8.31 -16.57
C PHE A 355 -21.57 -9.52 -16.00
N CYS A 356 -20.82 -10.40 -15.34
CA CYS A 356 -21.37 -11.59 -14.70
C CYS A 356 -21.26 -11.49 -13.18
N VAL A 357 -22.21 -12.10 -12.48
CA VAL A 357 -22.17 -12.32 -11.03
C VAL A 357 -22.24 -13.82 -10.80
N ALA A 358 -21.32 -14.34 -10.00
CA ALA A 358 -21.32 -15.73 -9.59
C ALA A 358 -21.42 -15.86 -8.07
N ILE A 359 -22.19 -16.83 -7.63
CA ILE A 359 -22.28 -17.25 -6.23
C ILE A 359 -21.63 -18.62 -6.10
N VAL A 360 -20.71 -18.72 -5.16
CA VAL A 360 -19.95 -19.93 -4.84
C VAL A 360 -20.37 -20.40 -3.46
N LYS A 361 -21.07 -21.54 -3.41
CA LYS A 361 -21.47 -22.21 -2.18
C LYS A 361 -20.48 -23.31 -1.85
N ILE A 362 -20.01 -23.34 -0.60
CA ILE A 362 -19.25 -24.46 -0.07
C ILE A 362 -20.25 -25.48 0.51
N ASN A 363 -20.41 -26.63 -0.16
CA ASN A 363 -21.35 -27.69 0.19
C ASN A 363 -20.81 -28.58 1.32
N GLU A 364 -21.74 -29.16 2.10
CA GLU A 364 -21.51 -30.09 3.22
C GLU A 364 -20.87 -29.46 4.46
N TYR A 365 -21.73 -28.75 5.19
CA TYR A 365 -21.50 -28.11 6.50
C TYR A 365 -21.99 -28.96 7.69
N LEU A 366 -22.60 -30.13 7.46
CA LEU A 366 -23.58 -30.72 8.40
C LEU A 366 -23.12 -31.89 9.27
N SER A 367 -21.82 -32.13 9.47
CA SER A 367 -21.38 -33.15 10.45
C SER A 367 -20.23 -32.75 11.37
N VAL A 368 -19.71 -31.53 11.27
CA VAL A 368 -18.60 -31.09 12.13
C VAL A 368 -19.20 -30.40 13.35
N ASP A 369 -19.15 -31.07 14.50
CA ASP A 369 -19.47 -30.49 15.81
C ASP A 369 -18.83 -29.10 15.97
N ASP A 370 -19.49 -28.22 16.74
CA ASP A 370 -19.09 -26.84 17.08
C ASP A 370 -17.65 -26.70 17.64
N LYS A 371 -16.98 -27.82 17.93
CA LYS A 371 -15.60 -27.91 18.43
C LYS A 371 -14.53 -27.56 17.41
N ASP A 372 -14.84 -27.51 16.10
CA ASP A 372 -13.85 -27.25 15.03
C ASP A 372 -14.06 -25.94 14.25
N ALA A 373 -14.56 -24.90 14.93
CA ALA A 373 -14.69 -23.54 14.36
C ALA A 373 -13.39 -22.99 13.72
N ARG A 374 -12.21 -23.48 14.15
CA ARG A 374 -10.91 -23.13 13.56
C ARG A 374 -10.70 -23.78 12.18
N ALA A 375 -11.10 -25.04 12.02
CA ALA A 375 -11.04 -25.73 10.73
C ALA A 375 -11.99 -25.08 9.71
N GLN A 376 -13.19 -24.67 10.16
CA GLN A 376 -14.15 -23.95 9.32
C GLN A 376 -13.59 -22.62 8.79
N LYS A 377 -13.00 -21.80 9.68
CA LYS A 377 -12.35 -20.54 9.27
C LYS A 377 -11.21 -20.78 8.29
N SER A 378 -10.41 -21.83 8.52
CA SER A 378 -9.31 -22.21 7.63
C SER A 378 -9.83 -22.60 6.24
N LEU A 379 -10.88 -23.41 6.16
CA LEU A 379 -11.44 -23.87 4.89
C LEU A 379 -12.01 -22.72 4.06
N ILE A 380 -12.78 -21.82 4.68
CA ILE A 380 -13.34 -20.65 3.99
C ILE A 380 -12.21 -19.75 3.48
N ALA A 381 -11.18 -19.50 4.30
CA ALA A 381 -10.01 -18.71 3.89
C ALA A 381 -9.25 -19.36 2.73
N THR A 382 -9.12 -20.69 2.73
CA THR A 382 -8.51 -21.44 1.64
C THR A 382 -9.31 -21.35 0.34
N VAL A 383 -10.63 -21.60 0.38
CA VAL A 383 -11.48 -21.50 -0.82
C VAL A 383 -11.47 -20.07 -1.34
N ALA A 384 -11.55 -19.08 -0.45
CA ALA A 384 -11.41 -17.66 -0.79
C ALA A 384 -10.07 -17.37 -1.51
N GLN A 385 -8.95 -17.89 -1.02
CA GLN A 385 -7.64 -17.74 -1.67
C GLN A 385 -7.56 -18.45 -3.02
N LEU A 386 -8.14 -19.65 -3.14
CA LEU A 386 -8.24 -20.37 -4.42
C LEU A 386 -9.08 -19.59 -5.43
N THR A 387 -10.21 -19.01 -5.01
CA THR A 387 -11.05 -18.14 -5.83
C THR A 387 -10.25 -16.96 -6.37
N THR A 388 -9.54 -16.23 -5.51
CA THR A 388 -8.68 -15.10 -5.95
C THR A 388 -7.56 -15.56 -6.90
N SER A 389 -7.05 -16.79 -6.77
CA SER A 389 -5.97 -17.31 -7.65
C SER A 389 -6.41 -17.65 -9.07
N VAL A 390 -7.72 -17.82 -9.31
CA VAL A 390 -8.27 -18.23 -10.62
C VAL A 390 -8.90 -17.05 -11.36
N LEU A 391 -9.29 -16.02 -10.62
CA LEU A 391 -9.87 -14.80 -11.14
C LEU A 391 -8.80 -13.80 -11.59
N ARG A 392 -9.18 -12.86 -12.44
CA ARG A 392 -8.27 -11.84 -12.99
C ARG A 392 -8.52 -10.52 -12.27
N GLU A 393 -7.55 -9.62 -12.24
CA GLU A 393 -7.86 -8.22 -11.97
C GLU A 393 -8.69 -7.68 -13.16
N PRO A 394 -9.92 -7.13 -12.96
CA PRO A 394 -10.48 -6.53 -11.75
C PRO A 394 -11.71 -7.26 -11.14
N ASP A 395 -11.74 -8.59 -11.15
CA ASP A 395 -12.81 -9.39 -10.55
C ASP A 395 -12.90 -9.14 -9.02
N LEU A 396 -14.10 -8.82 -8.52
CA LEU A 396 -14.34 -8.56 -7.10
C LEU A 396 -14.88 -9.81 -6.40
N VAL A 397 -14.22 -10.24 -5.33
CA VAL A 397 -14.64 -11.40 -4.51
C VAL A 397 -14.92 -10.95 -3.09
N VAL A 398 -16.08 -11.33 -2.56
CA VAL A 398 -16.43 -11.09 -1.16
C VAL A 398 -17.03 -12.33 -0.52
N ARG A 399 -16.93 -12.41 0.80
CA ARG A 399 -17.69 -13.39 1.59
C ARG A 399 -19.10 -12.86 1.83
N TYR A 400 -20.06 -13.32 1.04
CA TYR A 400 -21.45 -12.85 1.05
C TYR A 400 -22.23 -13.32 2.30
N ASP A 401 -22.04 -14.58 2.70
CA ASP A 401 -22.58 -15.16 3.93
C ASP A 401 -21.58 -16.17 4.52
N LYS A 402 -21.93 -16.87 5.61
CA LYS A 402 -21.05 -17.81 6.34
C LYS A 402 -20.29 -18.77 5.43
N ASP A 403 -20.93 -19.30 4.39
CA ASP A 403 -20.42 -20.32 3.48
C ASP A 403 -20.66 -19.98 1.99
N LEU A 404 -20.96 -18.70 1.71
CA LEU A 404 -21.22 -18.16 0.39
C LEU A 404 -20.16 -17.11 0.04
N LEU A 405 -19.51 -17.29 -1.10
CA LEU A 405 -18.70 -16.24 -1.72
C LEU A 405 -19.46 -15.67 -2.92
N ALA A 406 -19.42 -14.36 -3.08
CA ALA A 406 -19.93 -13.68 -4.27
C ALA A 406 -18.77 -13.14 -5.09
N ILE A 407 -18.84 -13.36 -6.40
CA ILE A 407 -17.84 -12.95 -7.39
C ILE A 407 -18.54 -12.05 -8.40
N MET A 408 -17.96 -10.89 -8.68
CA MET A 408 -18.38 -10.03 -9.78
C MET A 408 -17.27 -9.97 -10.82
N MET A 409 -17.63 -10.32 -12.06
CA MET A 409 -16.72 -10.40 -13.20
C MET A 409 -17.08 -9.31 -14.22
N PRO A 410 -16.46 -8.12 -14.13
CA PRO A 410 -16.75 -7.00 -15.02
C PRO A 410 -16.34 -7.32 -16.46
N ALA A 411 -17.01 -6.68 -17.43
CA ALA A 411 -16.73 -6.79 -18.87
C ALA A 411 -16.64 -8.24 -19.40
N THR A 412 -17.31 -9.18 -18.72
CA THR A 412 -17.22 -10.61 -18.98
C THR A 412 -18.59 -11.13 -19.42
N THR A 413 -18.60 -11.86 -20.53
CA THR A 413 -19.78 -12.58 -21.00
C THR A 413 -19.93 -13.90 -20.27
N LEU A 414 -21.15 -14.43 -20.22
CA LEU A 414 -21.46 -15.69 -19.57
C LEU A 414 -20.54 -16.83 -20.01
N GLU A 415 -20.34 -17.01 -21.32
CA GLU A 415 -19.46 -18.05 -21.87
C GLU A 415 -18.01 -17.91 -21.38
N ARG A 416 -17.50 -16.66 -21.31
CA ARG A 416 -16.14 -16.38 -20.84
C ARG A 416 -16.00 -16.56 -19.33
N SER A 417 -17.08 -16.37 -18.57
CA SER A 417 -17.10 -16.57 -17.12
C SER A 417 -17.04 -18.05 -16.72
N LEU A 418 -17.54 -18.96 -17.56
CA LEU A 418 -17.60 -20.40 -17.23
C LEU A 418 -16.21 -21.03 -17.09
N ILE A 419 -15.25 -20.65 -17.94
CA ILE A 419 -13.90 -21.22 -17.94
C ILE A 419 -13.18 -21.05 -16.58
N PRO A 420 -13.03 -19.83 -16.03
CA PRO A 420 -12.41 -19.68 -14.71
C PRO A 420 -13.24 -20.30 -13.59
N LEU A 421 -14.57 -20.28 -13.66
CA LEU A 421 -15.42 -20.87 -12.61
C LEU A 421 -15.33 -22.40 -12.58
N GLN A 422 -15.26 -23.05 -13.74
CA GLN A 422 -15.02 -24.50 -13.82
C GLN A 422 -13.61 -24.87 -13.30
N ARG A 423 -12.59 -24.06 -13.62
CA ARG A 423 -11.23 -24.25 -13.06
C ARG A 423 -11.20 -24.08 -11.56
N LEU A 424 -11.93 -23.12 -11.01
CA LEU A 424 -12.06 -22.91 -9.57
C LEU A 424 -12.66 -24.14 -8.90
N ARG A 425 -13.78 -24.64 -9.43
CA ARG A 425 -14.41 -25.86 -8.92
C ARG A 425 -13.46 -27.06 -8.94
N LYS A 426 -12.82 -27.34 -10.08
CA LYS A 426 -11.87 -28.45 -10.22
C LYS A 426 -10.70 -28.34 -9.22
N LYS A 427 -10.13 -27.14 -9.06
CA LYS A 427 -9.07 -26.89 -8.08
C LYS A 427 -9.55 -27.11 -6.65
N ALA A 428 -10.79 -26.73 -6.32
CA ALA A 428 -11.36 -26.96 -5.00
C ALA A 428 -11.52 -28.47 -4.71
N ASP A 429 -11.96 -29.25 -5.70
CA ASP A 429 -12.06 -30.72 -5.61
C ASP A 429 -10.67 -31.40 -5.48
N GLU A 430 -9.68 -30.98 -6.28
CA GLU A 430 -8.29 -31.49 -6.18
C GLU A 430 -7.65 -31.16 -4.83
N TYR A 431 -7.96 -29.99 -4.27
CA TYR A 431 -7.41 -29.54 -3.00
C TYR A 431 -8.03 -30.31 -1.82
N ARG A 432 -9.34 -30.61 -1.89
CA ARG A 432 -10.03 -31.49 -0.95
C ARG A 432 -9.31 -32.83 -0.81
N GLU A 433 -9.03 -33.50 -1.93
CA GLU A 433 -8.39 -34.82 -1.95
C GLU A 433 -6.99 -34.83 -1.31
N LYS A 434 -6.24 -33.72 -1.42
CA LYS A 434 -4.85 -33.63 -0.95
C LYS A 434 -4.70 -33.26 0.51
N GLN A 435 -5.51 -32.32 1.00
CA GLN A 435 -5.25 -31.69 2.30
C GLN A 435 -6.17 -32.19 3.41
N TYR A 436 -7.42 -32.59 3.08
CA TYR A 436 -8.41 -33.03 4.06
C TYR A 436 -9.27 -34.19 3.53
N PRO A 437 -8.69 -35.38 3.30
CA PRO A 437 -9.42 -36.54 2.77
C PRO A 437 -10.58 -37.03 3.65
N SER A 438 -10.64 -36.61 4.92
CA SER A 438 -11.72 -36.90 5.86
C SER A 438 -12.86 -35.87 5.87
N LEU A 439 -12.70 -34.71 5.24
CA LEU A 439 -13.77 -33.71 5.10
C LEU A 439 -14.45 -33.88 3.73
N SER A 440 -15.73 -34.29 3.76
CA SER A 440 -16.61 -34.19 2.61
C SER A 440 -17.03 -32.73 2.45
N TYR A 441 -16.32 -31.96 1.63
CA TYR A 441 -16.81 -30.64 1.21
C TYR A 441 -16.80 -30.53 -0.31
N GLY A 442 -17.79 -29.85 -0.87
CA GLY A 442 -17.88 -29.58 -2.31
C GLY A 442 -17.98 -28.09 -2.57
N VAL A 443 -17.82 -27.68 -3.83
CA VAL A 443 -18.11 -26.30 -4.22
C VAL A 443 -19.15 -26.30 -5.34
N THR A 444 -20.29 -25.65 -5.09
CA THR A 444 -21.30 -25.39 -6.10
C THR A 444 -21.22 -23.95 -6.54
N ILE A 445 -21.33 -23.73 -7.85
CA ILE A 445 -21.23 -22.39 -8.43
C ILE A 445 -22.46 -22.14 -9.28
N GLY A 446 -23.12 -21.00 -9.05
CA GLY A 446 -24.13 -20.43 -9.93
C GLY A 446 -23.60 -19.13 -10.53
N VAL A 447 -23.78 -18.92 -11.83
CA VAL A 447 -23.36 -17.68 -12.52
C VAL A 447 -24.47 -17.15 -13.40
N VAL A 448 -24.59 -15.83 -13.43
CA VAL A 448 -25.56 -15.11 -14.25
C VAL A 448 -24.89 -13.92 -14.91
N GLN A 449 -25.36 -13.56 -16.09
CA GLN A 449 -24.98 -12.33 -16.76
C GLN A 449 -26.09 -11.31 -16.55
N LEU A 450 -25.73 -10.03 -16.44
CA LEU A 450 -26.70 -8.94 -16.43
C LEU A 450 -27.58 -8.95 -17.69
N GLU A 451 -28.89 -8.81 -17.50
CA GLU A 451 -29.90 -8.57 -18.54
C GLU A 451 -30.53 -7.17 -18.42
N GLU A 452 -31.20 -6.70 -19.47
CA GLU A 452 -31.74 -5.32 -19.57
C GLU A 452 -32.77 -4.98 -18.48
N GLU A 453 -33.48 -5.97 -17.95
CA GLU A 453 -34.49 -5.76 -16.89
C GLU A 453 -33.93 -5.96 -15.47
N ASP A 454 -32.66 -6.34 -15.33
CA ASP A 454 -32.10 -6.68 -14.03
C ASP A 454 -31.76 -5.43 -13.19
N SER A 455 -32.27 -5.41 -11.96
CA SER A 455 -31.72 -4.60 -10.88
C SER A 455 -30.55 -5.33 -10.21
N ALA A 456 -29.72 -4.61 -9.45
CA ALA A 456 -28.66 -5.25 -8.65
C ALA A 456 -29.21 -6.34 -7.71
N GLY A 457 -30.41 -6.16 -7.16
CA GLY A 457 -31.07 -7.15 -6.31
C GLY A 457 -31.56 -8.37 -7.09
N SER A 458 -32.22 -8.18 -8.23
CA SER A 458 -32.73 -9.29 -9.05
C SER A 458 -31.61 -10.11 -9.67
N LEU A 459 -30.51 -9.46 -10.07
CA LEU A 459 -29.33 -10.14 -10.59
C LEU A 459 -28.71 -11.08 -9.54
N LEU A 460 -28.60 -10.61 -8.30
CA LEU A 460 -28.09 -11.43 -7.20
C LEU A 460 -29.03 -12.60 -6.88
N GLN A 461 -30.34 -12.35 -6.83
CA GLN A 461 -31.35 -13.39 -6.60
C GLN A 461 -31.34 -14.47 -7.70
N ARG A 462 -31.09 -14.08 -8.96
CA ARG A 462 -30.90 -15.04 -10.06
C ARG A 462 -29.62 -15.84 -9.91
N ALA A 463 -28.53 -15.22 -9.47
CA ALA A 463 -27.28 -15.91 -9.17
C ALA A 463 -27.47 -16.95 -8.05
N GLU A 464 -28.27 -16.60 -7.04
CA GLU A 464 -28.66 -17.51 -5.97
C GLU A 464 -29.47 -18.70 -6.47
N SER A 465 -30.50 -18.42 -7.27
CA SER A 465 -31.33 -19.46 -7.90
C SER A 465 -30.50 -20.39 -8.80
N ALA A 466 -29.50 -19.84 -9.50
CA ALA A 466 -28.59 -20.61 -10.36
C ALA A 466 -27.71 -21.59 -9.57
N TYR A 467 -27.18 -21.21 -8.40
CA TYR A 467 -26.40 -22.16 -7.60
C TYR A 467 -27.30 -23.19 -6.92
N GLN A 468 -28.49 -22.81 -6.46
CA GLN A 468 -29.42 -23.74 -5.81
C GLN A 468 -29.84 -24.84 -6.78
N HIS A 469 -30.17 -24.47 -8.02
CA HIS A 469 -30.48 -25.44 -9.07
C HIS A 469 -29.30 -26.37 -9.39
N ALA A 470 -28.07 -25.83 -9.41
CA ALA A 470 -26.87 -26.65 -9.58
C ALA A 470 -26.67 -27.63 -8.39
N ALA A 471 -26.97 -27.21 -7.17
CA ALA A 471 -26.87 -28.04 -5.97
C ALA A 471 -27.88 -29.21 -6.00
N GLU A 472 -29.12 -28.96 -6.43
CA GLU A 472 -30.19 -29.97 -6.54
C GLU A 472 -29.94 -31.00 -7.64
N SER A 473 -29.26 -30.59 -8.72
CA SER A 473 -28.99 -31.44 -9.88
C SER A 473 -27.89 -32.50 -9.65
N HIS A 474 -27.20 -32.50 -8.49
CA HIS A 474 -26.07 -33.38 -8.17
C HIS A 474 -24.95 -33.46 -9.24
N HIS A 475 -24.88 -32.47 -10.15
CA HIS A 475 -24.00 -32.51 -11.31
C HIS A 475 -22.65 -31.79 -11.08
N GLU A 476 -21.61 -32.28 -11.77
CA GLU A 476 -20.26 -31.70 -11.82
C GLU A 476 -20.15 -30.37 -12.62
N GLY A 477 -21.27 -29.69 -12.89
CA GLY A 477 -21.34 -28.47 -13.71
C GLY A 477 -21.66 -27.15 -12.99
N VAL A 478 -21.42 -26.03 -13.66
CA VAL A 478 -21.74 -24.68 -13.17
C VAL A 478 -23.21 -24.36 -13.52
N GLY A 479 -23.99 -23.91 -12.54
CA GLY A 479 -25.36 -23.45 -12.74
C GLY A 479 -25.41 -22.11 -13.47
N VAL A 480 -26.34 -21.97 -14.40
CA VAL A 480 -26.47 -20.79 -15.27
C VAL A 480 -27.93 -20.38 -15.36
N SER A 481 -28.22 -19.08 -15.24
CA SER A 481 -29.55 -18.53 -15.55
C SER A 481 -29.49 -17.51 -16.69
N THR A 482 -30.19 -17.80 -17.79
CA THR A 482 -30.35 -16.90 -18.96
C THR A 482 -31.83 -16.76 -19.30
N GLN A 483 -32.32 -15.52 -19.38
CA GLN A 483 -33.71 -15.18 -19.70
C GLN A 483 -34.74 -15.95 -18.85
N GLY A 484 -34.47 -16.10 -17.55
CA GLY A 484 -35.32 -16.86 -16.62
C GLY A 484 -35.24 -18.38 -16.74
N THR A 485 -34.41 -18.93 -17.62
CA THR A 485 -34.19 -20.39 -17.76
C THR A 485 -32.93 -20.82 -17.02
N LEU A 486 -33.06 -21.82 -16.15
CA LEU A 486 -31.96 -22.43 -15.40
C LEU A 486 -31.39 -23.64 -16.14
N LYS A 487 -30.06 -23.73 -16.22
CA LYS A 487 -29.31 -24.84 -16.85
C LYS A 487 -28.05 -25.15 -16.04
N VAL A 488 -27.48 -26.34 -16.23
CA VAL A 488 -26.19 -26.74 -15.63
C VAL A 488 -25.20 -27.08 -16.74
N VAL A 489 -24.02 -26.48 -16.73
CA VAL A 489 -22.99 -26.64 -17.77
C VAL A 489 -21.82 -27.48 -17.25
N CYS A 490 -21.63 -28.67 -17.82
CA CYS A 490 -20.56 -29.61 -17.48
C CYS A 490 -19.47 -29.62 -18.58
N GLY A 491 -18.20 -29.33 -18.24
CA GLY A 491 -17.05 -29.39 -19.17
C GLY A 491 -16.85 -28.19 -20.10
N GLU A 492 -15.79 -28.21 -20.92
CA GLU A 492 -15.39 -27.11 -21.85
C GLU A 492 -16.23 -27.02 -23.15
N GLN A 493 -17.33 -27.78 -23.29
CA GLN A 493 -18.17 -27.73 -24.49
C GLN A 493 -19.37 -26.79 -24.32
N LEU A 494 -19.25 -25.58 -24.85
CA LEU A 494 -20.36 -24.89 -25.48
C LEU A 494 -20.15 -24.99 -27.00
N THR A 495 -20.56 -26.12 -27.59
CA THR A 495 -20.83 -26.14 -29.03
C THR A 495 -21.96 -25.15 -29.29
N ALA A 496 -21.65 -24.11 -30.06
CA ALA A 496 -22.64 -23.26 -30.70
C ALA A 496 -23.69 -24.14 -31.39
N SER A 497 -24.94 -24.02 -30.96
CA SER A 497 -26.07 -24.53 -31.73
C SER A 497 -26.93 -23.35 -32.14
N THR A 498 -26.79 -23.07 -33.45
CA THR A 498 -27.64 -22.29 -34.39
C THR A 498 -27.81 -20.81 -34.17
#